data_AF-A0A832XNI4-F1
#
_entry.id   AF-A0A832XNI4-F1
#
_cell.length_a   1.000
_cell.length_b   1.000
_cell.length_c   1.000
_cell.angle_alpha   90.00
_cell.angle_beta   90.00
_cell.angle_gamma   90.00
#
_symmetry.space_group_name_H-M   'P 1'
#
loop_
_entity.id
_entity.type
_entity.pdbx_description
1 polymer ?
#
loop_
_entity_poly.entity_id
_entity_poly.type
_entity_poly.pdbx_seq_one_letter_code
_entity_poly.pdbx_strand_id
1 'polypeptide(L)'
;MFEELRNFKLDIHGGPVAIAIILIILYTVLSAITGFGSVIGRFFEMLTGFTKDFNMAFAVIPIYLGWFISDYYQERKGTSFGNAIANGFMGLWVGIDWIRNSYNIYTEAQAPSLGFMVVKLLIAIGMLGYAFVVMRAAARGQKIVHYIGRIRE
;
A
#
# COMPACT_ATOMS: atom_id res chain seq x y z
N MET A 1 37.60 -19.98 -20.78
CA MET A 1 37.15 -19.20 -19.60
C MET A 1 36.77 -20.07 -18.39
N PHE A 2 36.10 -21.22 -18.55
CA PHE A 2 35.79 -22.13 -17.42
C PHE A 2 36.94 -23.10 -17.02
N GLU A 3 37.99 -23.25 -17.84
CA GLU A 3 39.16 -24.09 -17.49
C GLU A 3 40.19 -23.36 -16.61
N GLU A 4 40.33 -22.04 -16.72
CA GLU A 4 41.29 -21.27 -15.90
C GLU A 4 40.88 -21.19 -14.43
N LEU A 5 39.57 -21.21 -14.13
CA LEU A 5 39.08 -21.27 -12.74
C LEU A 5 39.25 -22.65 -12.08
N ARG A 6 39.41 -23.72 -12.87
CA ARG A 6 39.57 -25.09 -12.34
C ARG A 6 40.98 -25.35 -11.81
N ASN A 7 41.98 -24.61 -12.30
CA ASN A 7 43.39 -24.79 -11.97
C ASN A 7 43.97 -23.71 -11.05
N PHE A 8 43.13 -22.86 -10.44
CA PHE A 8 43.59 -21.89 -9.45
C PHE A 8 43.93 -22.60 -8.12
N LYS A 9 45.11 -23.22 -8.06
CA LYS A 9 45.75 -23.61 -6.80
C LYS A 9 46.34 -22.35 -6.18
N LEU A 10 45.70 -21.84 -5.14
CA LEU A 10 46.28 -20.87 -4.23
C LEU A 10 47.51 -21.52 -3.57
N ASP A 11 48.71 -21.14 -4.00
CA ASP A 11 49.96 -21.57 -3.36
C ASP A 11 50.18 -20.71 -2.11
N ILE A 12 49.54 -21.15 -1.02
CA ILE A 12 49.53 -20.41 0.24
C ILE A 12 50.79 -20.78 1.04
N HIS A 13 51.89 -20.07 0.81
CA HIS A 13 53.05 -20.16 1.68
C HIS A 13 52.73 -19.55 3.05
N GLY A 14 52.43 -20.43 4.02
CA GLY A 14 52.70 -20.30 5.45
C GLY A 14 52.19 -19.05 6.18
N GLY A 15 51.04 -19.19 6.84
CA GLY A 15 50.67 -18.45 8.06
C GLY A 15 49.82 -17.20 7.82
N PRO A 16 50.38 -15.98 7.78
CA PRO A 16 49.59 -14.74 7.89
C PRO A 16 48.71 -14.44 6.68
N VAL A 17 49.20 -14.72 5.47
CA VAL A 17 48.49 -14.40 4.22
C VAL A 17 47.29 -15.35 4.02
N ALA A 18 47.45 -16.62 4.38
CA ALA A 18 46.37 -17.61 4.41
C ALA A 18 45.20 -17.15 5.28
N ILE A 19 45.54 -16.75 6.50
CA ILE A 19 44.59 -16.33 7.52
C ILE A 19 43.90 -15.04 7.08
N ALA A 20 44.64 -14.08 6.52
CA ALA A 20 44.08 -12.83 6.00
C ALA A 20 43.04 -13.08 4.90
N ILE A 21 43.34 -13.97 3.93
CA ILE A 21 42.40 -14.31 2.85
C ILE A 21 41.13 -14.96 3.42
N ILE A 22 41.28 -15.92 4.34
CA ILE A 22 40.13 -16.58 4.98
C ILE A 22 39.27 -15.56 5.74
N LEU A 23 39.88 -14.66 6.50
CA LEU A 23 39.16 -13.63 7.25
C LEU A 23 38.42 -12.65 6.35
N ILE A 24 39.02 -12.25 5.21
CA ILE A 24 38.37 -11.39 4.21
C ILE A 24 37.14 -12.09 3.63
N ILE A 25 37.27 -13.35 3.22
CA ILE A 25 36.13 -14.14 2.69
C ILE A 25 35.03 -14.25 3.75
N LEU A 26 35.38 -14.56 4.99
CA LEU A 26 34.42 -14.71 6.09
C LEU A 26 33.70 -13.39 6.38
N TYR A 27 34.43 -12.27 6.40
CA TYR A 27 33.86 -10.93 6.57
C TYR A 27 32.93 -10.54 5.41
N THR A 28 33.31 -10.83 4.17
CA THR A 28 32.46 -10.54 2.99
C THR A 28 31.18 -11.36 3.01
N VAL A 29 31.27 -12.66 3.34
CA VAL A 29 30.09 -13.54 3.47
C VAL A 29 29.18 -13.07 4.60
N LEU A 30 29.74 -12.74 5.76
CA LEU A 30 28.97 -12.24 6.90
C LEU A 30 28.31 -10.89 6.59
N SER A 31 29.01 -10.00 5.89
CA SER A 31 28.48 -8.70 5.44
C SER A 31 27.35 -8.87 4.42
N ALA A 32 27.45 -9.86 3.52
CA ALA A 32 26.39 -10.17 2.56
C ALA A 32 25.15 -10.75 3.26
N ILE A 33 25.33 -11.65 4.23
CA ILE A 33 24.23 -12.23 5.02
C ILE A 33 23.52 -11.17 5.86
N THR A 34 24.27 -10.31 6.55
CA THR A 34 23.69 -9.22 7.35
C THR A 34 23.02 -8.17 6.46
N GLY A 35 23.63 -7.83 5.32
CA GLY A 35 23.04 -6.97 4.31
C GLY A 35 21.71 -7.52 3.79
N PHE A 36 21.67 -8.78 3.38
CA PHE A 36 20.44 -9.44 2.93
C PHE A 36 19.38 -9.53 4.03
N GLY A 37 19.78 -9.91 5.24
CA GLY A 37 18.89 -9.94 6.42
C GLY A 37 18.28 -8.58 6.72
N SER A 38 19.04 -7.49 6.54
CA SER A 38 18.54 -6.12 6.72
C SER A 38 17.48 -5.74 5.68
N VAL A 39 17.64 -6.17 4.42
CA VAL A 39 16.67 -5.92 3.35
C VAL A 39 15.37 -6.67 3.63
N ILE A 40 15.46 -7.93 4.03
CA ILE A 40 14.29 -8.73 4.42
C ILE A 40 13.60 -8.14 5.65
N GLY A 41 14.37 -7.69 6.65
CA GLY A 41 13.85 -6.99 7.82
C GLY A 41 13.06 -5.74 7.42
N ARG A 42 13.63 -4.88 6.57
CA ARG A 42 12.96 -3.69 6.04
C ARG A 42 11.71 -4.02 5.22
N PHE A 43 11.71 -5.11 4.47
CA PHE A 43 10.53 -5.57 3.75
C PHE A 43 9.38 -5.92 4.71
N PHE A 44 9.65 -6.67 5.78
CA PHE A 44 8.64 -6.96 6.80
C PHE A 44 8.24 -5.72 7.60
N GLU A 45 9.16 -4.79 7.86
CA GLU A 45 8.84 -3.49 8.46
C GLU A 45 7.94 -2.65 7.54
N MET A 46 8.13 -2.70 6.22
CA MET A 46 7.21 -2.06 5.27
C MET A 46 5.84 -2.74 5.29
N LEU A 47 5.80 -4.08 5.32
CA LEU A 47 4.54 -4.82 5.39
C LEU A 47 3.78 -4.59 6.70
N THR A 48 4.47 -4.37 7.82
CA THR A 48 3.86 -4.17 9.15
C THR A 48 3.87 -2.72 9.60
N GLY A 49 4.44 -1.79 8.81
CA GLY A 49 4.61 -0.38 9.18
C GLY A 49 3.28 0.32 9.47
N PHE A 50 2.20 -0.15 8.84
CA PHE A 50 0.84 0.30 9.11
C PHE A 50 0.39 0.05 10.56
N THR A 51 1.02 -0.87 11.30
CA THR A 51 0.72 -1.11 12.73
C THR A 51 1.32 -0.06 13.65
N LYS A 52 2.32 0.70 13.17
CA LYS A 52 3.09 1.66 13.96
C LYS A 52 2.72 3.11 13.65
N ASP A 53 2.18 3.37 12.46
CA ASP A 53 1.77 4.70 12.02
C ASP A 53 0.32 4.69 11.53
N PHE A 54 -0.55 5.43 12.22
CA PHE A 54 -1.96 5.56 11.86
C PHE A 54 -2.17 6.15 10.46
N ASN A 55 -1.29 7.04 9.99
CA ASN A 55 -1.37 7.59 8.65
C ASN A 55 -1.09 6.53 7.59
N MET A 56 -0.10 5.66 7.83
CA MET A 56 0.17 4.51 6.97
C MET A 56 -0.98 3.50 7.02
N ALA A 57 -1.53 3.21 8.20
CA ALA A 57 -2.74 2.38 8.34
C ALA A 57 -3.88 2.89 7.47
N PHE A 58 -4.12 4.20 7.52
CA PHE A 58 -5.21 4.82 6.79
C PHE A 58 -5.05 4.74 5.27
N ALA A 59 -3.82 4.72 4.75
CA ALA A 59 -3.55 4.51 3.33
C ALA A 59 -3.75 3.06 2.88
N VAL A 60 -3.53 2.11 3.79
CA VAL A 60 -3.50 0.67 3.51
C VAL A 60 -4.89 0.02 3.65
N ILE A 61 -5.71 0.49 4.58
CA ILE A 61 -7.09 0.02 4.79
C ILE A 61 -7.93 -0.02 3.48
N PRO A 62 -7.99 1.03 2.64
CA PRO A 62 -8.84 1.01 1.45
C PRO A 62 -8.38 -0.01 0.42
N ILE A 63 -7.09 -0.37 0.40
CA ILE A 63 -6.53 -1.37 -0.51
C ILE A 63 -7.06 -2.76 -0.12
N TYR A 64 -6.86 -3.16 1.15
CA TYR A 64 -7.27 -4.47 1.63
C TYR A 64 -8.79 -4.62 1.66
N LEU A 65 -9.51 -3.60 2.17
CA LEU A 65 -10.96 -3.64 2.19
C LEU A 65 -11.55 -3.57 0.78
N GLY A 66 -10.94 -2.80 -0.13
CA GLY A 66 -11.36 -2.73 -1.53
C GLY A 66 -11.29 -4.10 -2.21
N TRP A 67 -10.19 -4.84 -2.01
CA TRP A 67 -10.06 -6.23 -2.50
C TRP A 67 -11.11 -7.15 -1.88
N PHE A 68 -11.23 -7.15 -0.55
CA PHE A 68 -12.21 -8.00 0.13
C PHE A 68 -13.65 -7.72 -0.32
N ILE A 69 -14.03 -6.43 -0.43
CA ILE A 69 -15.36 -6.01 -0.88
C ILE A 69 -15.57 -6.42 -2.33
N SER A 70 -14.58 -6.22 -3.19
CA SER A 70 -14.66 -6.66 -4.59
C SER A 70 -14.97 -8.14 -4.66
N ASP A 71 -14.14 -9.00 -4.07
CA ASP A 71 -14.30 -10.46 -4.16
C ASP A 71 -15.66 -10.91 -3.58
N TYR A 72 -15.99 -10.45 -2.38
CA TYR A 72 -17.23 -10.82 -1.70
C TYR A 72 -18.49 -10.45 -2.49
N TYR A 73 -18.53 -9.25 -3.08
CA TYR A 73 -19.71 -8.79 -3.82
C TYR A 73 -19.71 -9.29 -5.27
N GLN A 74 -18.56 -9.50 -5.90
CA GLN A 74 -18.48 -10.11 -7.22
C GLN A 74 -19.08 -11.52 -7.19
N GLU A 75 -18.76 -12.33 -6.18
CA GLU A 75 -19.33 -13.68 -6.00
C GLU A 75 -20.86 -13.66 -5.86
N ARG A 76 -21.42 -12.65 -5.18
CA ARG A 76 -22.85 -12.59 -4.83
C ARG A 76 -23.74 -11.85 -5.81
N LYS A 77 -23.18 -10.91 -6.56
CA LYS A 77 -23.92 -9.93 -7.39
C LYS A 77 -23.43 -9.88 -8.84
N GLY A 78 -22.40 -10.64 -9.18
CA GLY A 78 -21.74 -10.60 -10.48
C GLY A 78 -20.69 -9.49 -10.55
N THR A 79 -19.76 -9.65 -11.49
CA THR A 79 -18.55 -8.84 -11.61
C THR A 79 -18.82 -7.34 -11.70
N SER A 80 -19.82 -6.94 -12.49
CA SER A 80 -20.11 -5.53 -12.74
C SER A 80 -20.63 -4.81 -11.49
N PHE A 81 -21.61 -5.38 -10.78
CA PHE A 81 -22.13 -4.79 -9.54
C PHE A 81 -21.13 -4.85 -8.38
N GLY A 82 -20.35 -5.94 -8.26
CA GLY A 82 -19.27 -6.03 -7.27
C GLY A 82 -18.24 -4.91 -7.45
N ASN A 83 -17.84 -4.63 -8.70
CA ASN A 83 -16.93 -3.54 -9.02
C ASN A 83 -17.51 -2.16 -8.67
N ALA A 84 -18.80 -1.93 -8.91
CA ALA A 84 -19.40 -0.65 -8.52
C ALA A 84 -19.49 -0.48 -7.00
N ILE A 85 -19.72 -1.54 -6.23
CA ILE A 85 -19.68 -1.47 -4.77
C ILE A 85 -18.26 -1.16 -4.30
N ALA A 86 -17.24 -1.79 -4.88
CA ALA A 86 -15.84 -1.51 -4.58
C ALA A 86 -15.46 -0.05 -4.93
N ASN A 87 -15.88 0.46 -6.09
CA ASN A 87 -15.69 1.86 -6.47
C ASN A 87 -16.40 2.82 -5.51
N GLY A 88 -17.62 2.50 -5.11
CA GLY A 88 -18.36 3.25 -4.11
C GLY A 88 -17.64 3.26 -2.75
N PHE A 89 -17.09 2.13 -2.32
CA PHE A 89 -16.28 2.04 -1.10
C PHE A 89 -15.02 2.92 -1.17
N MET A 90 -14.31 2.92 -2.30
CA MET A 90 -13.17 3.82 -2.50
C MET A 90 -13.59 5.29 -2.37
N GLY A 91 -14.74 5.65 -2.94
CA GLY A 91 -15.30 6.99 -2.79
C GLY A 91 -15.65 7.34 -1.34
N LEU A 92 -16.22 6.39 -0.60
CA LEU A 92 -16.52 6.55 0.82
C LEU A 92 -15.24 6.79 1.61
N TRP A 93 -14.19 6.01 1.35
CA TRP A 93 -12.90 6.17 2.01
C TRP A 93 -12.26 7.53 1.74
N VAL A 94 -12.29 8.00 0.48
CA VAL A 94 -11.80 9.33 0.10
C VAL A 94 -12.55 10.44 0.84
N GLY A 95 -13.87 10.32 0.99
CA GLY A 95 -14.67 11.27 1.78
C GLY A 95 -14.23 11.33 3.24
N ILE A 96 -13.98 10.18 3.87
CA ILE A 96 -13.47 10.13 5.26
C ILE A 96 -12.05 10.73 5.33
N ASP A 97 -11.18 10.39 4.39
CA ASP A 97 -9.81 10.93 4.34
C ASP A 97 -9.81 12.44 4.23
N TRP A 98 -10.67 13.01 3.40
CA TRP A 98 -10.78 14.45 3.24
C TRP A 98 -11.31 15.15 4.48
N ILE A 99 -12.22 14.53 5.25
CA ILE A 99 -12.66 15.05 6.55
C ILE A 99 -11.48 15.04 7.53
N ARG A 100 -10.76 13.92 7.64
CA ARG A 100 -9.58 13.79 8.49
C ARG A 100 -8.50 14.82 8.13
N ASN A 101 -8.20 14.96 6.85
CA ASN A 101 -7.23 15.94 6.36
C ASN A 101 -7.68 17.38 6.64
N SER A 102 -8.99 17.66 6.55
CA SER A 102 -9.54 18.96 6.93
C SER A 102 -9.36 19.23 8.43
N TYR A 103 -9.59 18.23 9.28
CA TYR A 103 -9.33 18.35 10.71
C TYR A 103 -7.85 18.67 11.00
N ASN A 104 -6.91 17.95 10.38
CA ASN A 104 -5.48 18.19 10.57
C ASN A 104 -5.05 19.61 10.15
N ILE A 105 -5.52 20.10 8.99
CA ILE A 105 -5.24 21.46 8.52
C ILE A 105 -5.77 22.52 9.49
N TYR A 106 -6.95 22.27 10.07
CA TYR A 106 -7.53 23.17 11.06
C TYR A 106 -6.72 23.18 12.36
N THR A 107 -6.35 22.01 12.89
CA THR A 107 -5.58 21.90 14.14
C THR A 107 -4.15 22.42 14.01
N GLU A 108 -3.55 22.31 12.83
CA GLU A 108 -2.19 22.79 12.57
C GLU A 108 -2.16 24.29 12.16
N ALA A 109 -3.29 24.99 12.24
CA ALA A 109 -3.44 26.40 11.84
C ALA A 109 -2.96 26.70 10.40
N GLN A 110 -3.04 25.71 9.50
CA GLN A 110 -2.66 25.82 8.10
C GLN A 110 -3.81 26.28 7.20
N ALA A 111 -5.01 26.44 7.75
CA ALA A 111 -6.20 26.83 7.01
C ALA A 111 -6.07 28.28 6.47
N PRO A 112 -6.15 28.51 5.15
CA PRO A 112 -6.07 29.86 4.58
C PRO A 112 -7.24 30.76 4.99
N SER A 113 -8.44 30.18 5.18
CA SER A 113 -9.64 30.90 5.63
C SER A 113 -10.74 29.93 6.10
N LEU A 114 -11.74 30.45 6.82
CA LEU A 114 -12.94 29.67 7.19
C LEU A 114 -13.73 29.21 5.96
N GLY A 115 -13.83 30.05 4.92
CA GLY A 115 -14.53 29.71 3.68
C GLY A 115 -13.89 28.52 2.97
N PHE A 116 -12.55 28.46 2.94
CA PHE A 116 -11.80 27.31 2.41
C PHE A 116 -12.18 26.01 3.14
N MET A 117 -12.26 26.06 4.47
CA MET A 117 -12.63 24.89 5.30
C MET A 117 -14.06 24.42 5.02
N VAL A 118 -15.01 25.35 4.92
CA VAL A 118 -16.40 25.03 4.62
C VAL A 118 -16.54 24.34 3.26
N VAL A 119 -15.92 24.90 2.21
CA VAL A 119 -15.96 24.31 0.86
C VAL A 119 -15.35 22.91 0.86
N LYS A 120 -14.20 22.74 1.51
CA LYS A 120 -13.52 21.44 1.59
C LYS A 120 -14.38 20.38 2.30
N LEU A 121 -15.02 20.74 3.42
CA LEU A 121 -15.93 19.84 4.13
C LEU A 121 -17.18 19.50 3.31
N LEU A 122 -17.76 20.48 2.60
CA LEU A 122 -18.90 20.23 1.71
C LEU A 122 -18.54 19.26 0.57
N ILE A 123 -17.35 19.39 -0.02
CA ILE A 123 -16.84 18.47 -1.04
C ILE A 123 -16.68 17.06 -0.45
N ALA A 124 -16.12 16.94 0.75
CA ALA A 124 -15.96 15.65 1.43
C ALA A 124 -17.30 14.97 1.75
N ILE A 125 -18.26 15.73 2.27
CA ILE A 125 -19.63 15.25 2.52
C ILE A 125 -20.32 14.84 1.22
N GLY A 126 -20.16 15.65 0.16
CA GLY A 126 -20.67 15.32 -1.18
C GLY A 126 -20.12 13.99 -1.69
N MET A 127 -18.83 13.73 -1.48
CA MET A 127 -18.21 12.47 -1.86
C MET A 127 -18.76 11.28 -1.06
N LEU A 128 -18.99 11.44 0.25
CA LEU A 128 -19.64 10.41 1.07
C LEU A 128 -21.07 10.11 0.58
N GLY A 129 -21.84 11.15 0.25
CA GLY A 129 -23.18 11.01 -0.30
C GLY A 129 -23.19 10.28 -1.65
N TYR A 130 -22.32 10.70 -2.57
CA TYR A 130 -22.15 10.05 -3.87
C TYR A 130 -21.79 8.56 -3.71
N ALA A 131 -20.79 8.26 -2.90
CA ALA A 131 -20.35 6.90 -2.62
C ALA A 131 -21.48 6.03 -2.06
N PHE A 132 -22.24 6.56 -1.09
CA PHE A 132 -23.39 5.86 -0.50
C PHE A 132 -24.47 5.56 -1.55
N VAL A 133 -24.78 6.51 -2.42
CA VAL A 133 -25.77 6.31 -3.50
C VAL A 133 -25.32 5.23 -4.46
N VAL A 134 -24.05 5.24 -4.90
CA VAL A 134 -23.47 4.21 -5.79
C VAL A 134 -23.56 2.84 -5.14
N MET A 135 -23.08 2.69 -3.90
CA MET A 135 -23.11 1.41 -3.19
C MET A 135 -24.55 0.89 -3.00
N ARG A 136 -25.48 1.76 -2.61
CA ARG A 136 -26.89 1.39 -2.43
C ARG A 136 -27.55 0.96 -3.73
N ALA A 137 -27.30 1.68 -4.82
CA ALA A 137 -27.83 1.33 -6.14
C ALA A 137 -27.25 0.02 -6.65
N ALA A 138 -25.95 -0.21 -6.45
CA ALA A 138 -25.24 -1.41 -6.84
C ALA A 138 -25.71 -2.65 -6.06
N ALA A 139 -25.89 -2.53 -4.73
CA ALA A 139 -26.42 -3.61 -3.91
C ALA A 139 -27.84 -4.06 -4.33
N ARG A 140 -28.62 -3.12 -4.88
CA ARG A 140 -29.97 -3.34 -5.41
C ARG A 140 -30.00 -3.80 -6.87
N GLY A 141 -28.86 -3.93 -7.55
CA GLY A 141 -28.79 -4.36 -8.95
C GLY A 141 -29.40 -3.35 -9.94
N GLN A 142 -29.40 -2.06 -9.61
CA GLN A 142 -30.02 -1.05 -10.46
C GLN A 142 -29.16 -0.75 -11.70
N LYS A 143 -29.76 -0.68 -12.89
CA LYS A 143 -29.01 -0.42 -14.14
C LYS A 143 -28.27 0.91 -14.15
N ILE A 144 -28.77 1.92 -13.42
CA ILE A 144 -28.14 3.25 -13.29
C ILE A 144 -26.69 3.19 -12.82
N VAL A 145 -26.32 2.12 -12.11
CA VAL A 145 -24.99 1.88 -11.54
C VAL A 145 -23.91 1.80 -12.61
N HIS A 146 -24.24 1.37 -13.84
CA HIS A 146 -23.28 1.35 -14.95
C HIS A 146 -22.77 2.75 -15.29
N TYR A 147 -23.66 3.75 -15.18
CA TYR A 147 -23.33 5.15 -15.42
C TYR A 147 -22.63 5.77 -14.21
N ILE A 148 -23.26 5.69 -13.03
CA ILE A 148 -22.75 6.39 -11.83
C ILE A 148 -21.53 5.72 -11.21
N GLY A 149 -21.41 4.40 -11.32
CA GLY A 149 -20.28 3.60 -10.82
C GLY A 149 -19.18 3.39 -11.85
N ARG A 150 -19.34 3.90 -13.08
CA ARG A 150 -18.39 3.81 -14.20
C ARG A 150 -17.90 2.37 -14.48
N ILE A 151 -18.82 1.42 -14.43
CA ILE A 151 -18.56 0.00 -14.73
C ILE A 151 -18.99 -0.30 -16.18
N ARG A 152 -18.26 -1.19 -16.87
CA ARG A 152 -18.60 -1.64 -18.22
C ARG A 152 -19.69 -2.72 -18.14
N GLU A 153 -20.57 -2.76 -19.13
CA GLU A 153 -21.57 -3.84 -19.32
C GLU A 153 -20.90 -5.20 -19.50
#